data_AF-A0A7I7SVS0-F1
#
_entry.id   AF-A0A7I7SVS0-F1
#
_cell.length_a   1.000
_cell.length_b   1.000
_cell.length_c   1.000
_cell.angle_alpha   90.00
_cell.angle_beta   90.00
_cell.angle_gamma   90.00
#
_symmetry.space_group_name_H-M   'P 1'
#
loop_
_entity.id
_entity.type
_entity.pdbx_description
1 polymer ?
#
loop_
_entity_poly.entity_id
_entity_poly.type
_entity_poly.pdbx_seq_one_letter_code
_entity_poly.pdbx_strand_id
1 'polypeptide(L)'
;MSYRSFDPTLQLWVAACLYRYYIDQVKPRQASRYLHNYSDSNIVVYMSDVITTQQAAQRLGVHPSRVRALIAAGTLAATRAGSQWLVDADSLDRQADLVEAGATARSFSPRSAWGAAALCDGLPDKLTAGERHRLRNRLAHAASGGTDTCALVRRWLSRRADSVHRYRVSEEDLADLLSARGVMPTGISTADTYNLGLAAGGAGDVYVNEDIRRELVKTHFLIESARGNLTLRVTATETLNTGIAPRLIAGVDLADDTDSRTHAAGCRLIAEALRAAQD
;
A
#
# COMPACT_ATOMS: atom_id res chain seq x y z
N MET A 1 -16.08 6.30 54.87
CA MET A 1 -15.80 5.82 53.50
C MET A 1 -15.66 7.03 52.60
N SER A 2 -14.44 7.35 52.18
CA SER A 2 -14.11 8.53 51.37
C SER A 2 -14.34 8.21 49.88
N TYR A 3 -15.17 9.01 49.22
CA TYR A 3 -15.40 8.96 47.78
C TYR A 3 -14.14 9.48 47.08
N ARG A 4 -13.41 8.62 46.36
CA ARG A 4 -12.28 9.06 45.52
C ARG A 4 -12.83 9.91 44.38
N SER A 5 -12.25 11.08 44.24
CA SER A 5 -12.47 12.05 43.16
C SER A 5 -12.36 11.40 41.78
N PHE A 6 -13.37 11.63 40.95
CA PHE A 6 -13.41 11.29 39.53
C PHE A 6 -12.36 12.11 38.77
N ASP A 7 -11.63 11.47 37.85
CA ASP A 7 -10.58 12.11 37.04
C ASP A 7 -11.20 13.01 35.94
N PRO A 8 -10.95 14.33 35.97
CA PRO A 8 -11.51 15.29 35.00
C PRO A 8 -10.94 15.15 33.57
N THR A 9 -9.79 14.49 33.38
CA THR A 9 -9.21 14.28 32.05
C THR A 9 -9.93 13.20 31.24
N LEU A 10 -10.44 12.17 31.92
CA LEU A 10 -11.27 11.12 31.31
C LEU A 10 -12.64 11.66 30.86
N GLN A 11 -13.21 12.63 31.57
CA GLN A 11 -14.47 13.28 31.16
C GLN A 11 -14.31 14.12 29.90
N LEU A 12 -13.18 14.84 29.75
CA LEU A 12 -12.88 15.63 28.55
C LEU A 12 -12.65 14.74 27.32
N TRP A 13 -12.01 13.58 27.50
CA TRP A 13 -11.79 12.62 26.41
C TRP A 13 -13.08 11.96 25.93
N VAL A 14 -13.93 11.51 26.86
CA VAL A 14 -15.24 10.92 26.51
C VAL A 14 -16.15 11.98 25.88
N ALA A 15 -16.13 13.22 26.37
CA ALA A 15 -16.87 14.33 25.76
C ALA A 15 -16.36 14.67 24.34
N ALA A 16 -15.05 14.66 24.11
CA ALA A 16 -14.46 14.89 22.78
C ALA A 16 -14.81 13.78 21.78
N CYS A 17 -14.79 12.51 22.21
CA CYS A 17 -15.20 11.38 21.38
C CYS A 17 -16.69 11.43 21.03
N LEU A 18 -17.56 11.75 22.00
CA LEU A 18 -19.00 11.89 21.77
C LEU A 18 -19.34 13.10 20.88
N TYR A 19 -18.59 14.21 21.02
CA TYR A 19 -18.77 15.39 20.19
C TYR A 19 -18.32 15.15 18.74
N ARG A 20 -17.21 14.40 18.53
CA ARG A 20 -16.75 14.00 17.18
C ARG A 20 -17.74 13.06 16.50
N TYR A 21 -18.28 12.09 17.23
CA TYR A 21 -19.34 11.20 16.75
C TYR A 21 -20.64 11.96 16.39
N TYR A 22 -21.00 12.99 17.16
CA TYR A 22 -22.17 13.83 16.89
C TYR A 22 -22.00 14.73 15.65
N ILE A 23 -20.80 15.29 15.43
CA ILE A 23 -20.49 16.12 14.25
C ILE A 23 -20.55 15.31 12.94
N ASP A 24 -20.12 14.04 12.95
CA ASP A 24 -20.14 13.20 11.76
C ASP A 24 -21.56 12.73 11.34
N GLN A 25 -22.54 12.83 12.24
CA GLN A 25 -23.92 12.38 11.99
C GLN A 25 -24.88 13.50 11.53
N VAL A 26 -24.53 14.79 11.68
CA VAL A 26 -25.46 15.91 11.43
C VAL A 26 -24.96 16.90 10.35
N LYS A 27 -25.22 16.51 9.09
CA LYS A 27 -25.46 17.32 7.88
C LYS A 27 -24.32 18.05 7.13
N PRO A 28 -24.50 18.24 5.80
CA PRO A 28 -23.50 18.79 4.86
C PRO A 28 -23.72 20.27 4.49
N ARG A 29 -22.63 21.03 4.28
CA ARG A 29 -22.38 22.02 3.18
C ARG A 29 -21.41 23.14 3.60
N GLN A 30 -20.42 23.35 2.73
CA GLN A 30 -19.72 24.60 2.38
C GLN A 30 -19.23 25.53 3.51
N ALA A 31 -17.91 25.60 3.66
CA ALA A 31 -17.19 26.87 3.73
C ALA A 31 -15.73 26.66 3.29
N SER A 32 -15.38 27.27 2.16
CA SER A 32 -13.99 27.45 1.72
C SER A 32 -13.44 28.70 2.40
N ARG A 33 -12.31 28.60 3.10
CA ARG A 33 -11.35 29.72 3.24
C ARG A 33 -10.04 29.21 3.85
N TYR A 34 -8.96 29.40 3.10
CA TYR A 34 -7.59 29.28 3.57
C TYR A 34 -7.37 30.14 4.82
N LEU A 35 -6.77 29.56 5.85
CA LEU A 35 -6.04 30.29 6.90
C LEU A 35 -4.89 29.40 7.38
N HIS A 36 -3.70 29.71 6.90
CA HIS A 36 -2.48 29.46 7.67
C HIS A 36 -2.52 30.40 8.87
N ASN A 37 -2.54 29.85 10.09
CA ASN A 37 -1.91 30.49 11.24
C ASN A 37 -1.60 29.46 12.32
N TYR A 38 -0.34 29.48 12.77
CA TYR A 38 0.22 28.73 13.88
C TYR A 38 -0.29 29.31 15.21
N SER A 39 -0.74 28.47 16.16
CA SER A 39 -0.28 28.46 17.56
C SER A 39 -0.99 27.40 18.42
N ASP A 40 -0.19 26.65 19.19
CA ASP A 40 -0.46 26.08 20.51
C ASP A 40 -1.61 25.08 20.70
N SER A 41 -1.41 23.86 20.18
CA SER A 41 -1.82 22.58 20.78
C SER A 41 -1.31 21.45 19.88
N ASN A 42 -0.30 20.72 20.32
CA ASN A 42 0.53 19.85 19.47
C ASN A 42 -0.15 18.50 19.16
N ILE A 43 -1.25 18.51 18.41
CA ILE A 43 -1.75 17.36 17.66
C ILE A 43 -1.46 17.62 16.18
N VAL A 44 -0.34 17.10 15.71
CA VAL A 44 0.01 17.11 14.27
C VAL A 44 -0.72 15.95 13.62
N VAL A 45 -1.96 16.18 13.17
CA VAL A 45 -2.61 15.30 12.19
C VAL A 45 -1.90 15.53 10.87
N TYR A 46 -0.98 14.63 10.50
CA TYR A 46 -0.43 14.59 9.15
C TYR A 46 -1.56 14.25 8.19
N MET A 47 -2.14 15.28 7.57
CA MET A 47 -2.87 15.12 6.32
C MET A 47 -1.90 14.50 5.31
N SER A 48 -2.25 13.35 4.73
CA SER A 48 -1.57 12.82 3.55
C SER A 48 -1.42 13.96 2.53
N ASP A 49 -0.21 14.18 2.00
CA ASP A 49 0.02 15.27 1.06
C ASP A 49 -0.82 14.99 -0.19
N VAL A 50 -1.89 15.76 -0.36
CA VAL A 50 -2.84 15.62 -1.45
C VAL A 50 -2.73 16.83 -2.36
N ILE A 51 -2.55 16.57 -3.65
CA ILE A 51 -2.40 17.61 -4.65
C ILE A 51 -3.56 17.57 -5.65
N THR A 52 -3.86 18.71 -6.25
CA THR A 52 -4.90 18.79 -7.28
C THR A 52 -4.46 18.10 -8.57
N THR A 53 -5.42 17.74 -9.43
CA THR A 53 -5.11 17.23 -10.78
C THR A 53 -4.23 18.15 -11.62
N GLN A 54 -4.26 19.46 -11.37
CA GLN A 54 -3.45 20.43 -12.11
C GLN A 54 -1.99 20.42 -11.64
N GLN A 55 -1.77 20.37 -10.33
CA GLN A 55 -0.42 20.21 -9.75
C GLN A 55 0.19 18.86 -10.13
N ALA A 56 -0.60 17.78 -10.07
CA ALA A 56 -0.20 16.46 -10.54
C ALA A 56 0.21 16.45 -12.01
N ALA A 57 -0.56 17.13 -12.87
CA ALA A 57 -0.27 17.26 -14.29
C ALA A 57 1.06 17.99 -14.54
N GLN A 58 1.31 19.06 -13.78
CA GLN A 58 2.55 19.82 -13.86
C GLN A 58 3.76 19.00 -13.42
N ARG A 59 3.67 18.27 -12.30
CA ARG A 59 4.75 17.39 -11.82
C ARG A 59 5.09 16.27 -12.80
N LEU A 60 4.07 15.64 -13.39
CA LEU A 60 4.27 14.58 -14.37
C LEU A 60 4.60 15.08 -15.79
N GLY A 61 4.55 16.38 -16.04
CA GLY A 61 4.72 16.95 -17.39
C GLY A 61 3.66 16.49 -18.39
N VAL A 62 2.43 16.21 -17.95
CA VAL A 62 1.32 15.71 -18.79
C VAL A 62 0.10 16.64 -18.76
N HIS A 63 -0.83 16.46 -19.69
CA HIS A 63 -2.10 17.19 -19.67
C HIS A 63 -3.02 16.70 -18.53
N PRO A 64 -3.85 17.57 -17.88
CA PRO A 64 -4.75 17.15 -16.80
C PRO A 64 -5.74 16.03 -17.15
N SER A 65 -6.13 15.91 -18.43
CA SER A 65 -6.96 14.77 -18.90
C SER A 65 -6.24 13.43 -18.73
N ARG A 66 -4.91 13.41 -18.88
CA ARG A 66 -4.10 12.21 -18.66
C ARG A 66 -4.08 11.81 -17.19
N VAL A 67 -3.98 12.77 -16.27
CA VAL A 67 -4.09 12.51 -14.82
C VAL A 67 -5.45 11.90 -14.49
N ARG A 68 -6.55 12.44 -15.02
CA ARG A 68 -7.89 11.85 -14.83
C ARG A 68 -8.00 10.43 -15.39
N ALA A 69 -7.38 10.17 -16.54
CA ALA A 69 -7.32 8.81 -17.10
C ALA A 69 -6.51 7.85 -16.21
N LEU A 70 -5.42 8.31 -15.60
CA LEU A 70 -4.64 7.52 -14.64
C LEU A 70 -5.42 7.24 -13.35
N ILE A 71 -6.18 8.21 -12.85
CA ILE A 71 -7.10 8.02 -11.71
C ILE A 71 -8.19 6.99 -12.07
N ALA A 72 -8.85 7.15 -13.22
CA ALA A 72 -9.89 6.23 -13.67
C ALA A 72 -9.35 4.80 -13.91
N ALA A 73 -8.09 4.68 -14.32
CA ALA A 73 -7.40 3.40 -14.46
C ALA A 73 -6.90 2.81 -13.13
N GLY A 74 -7.08 3.51 -12.00
CA GLY A 74 -6.59 3.11 -10.69
C GLY A 74 -5.06 3.15 -10.56
N THR A 75 -4.38 3.88 -11.44
CA THR A 75 -2.90 4.02 -11.40
C THR A 75 -2.46 5.09 -10.40
N LEU A 76 -3.28 6.13 -10.19
CA LEU A 76 -3.07 7.13 -9.16
C LEU A 76 -4.17 7.00 -8.10
N ALA A 77 -3.77 6.98 -6.82
CA ALA A 77 -4.72 7.00 -5.73
C ALA A 77 -5.28 8.43 -5.63
N ALA A 78 -6.61 8.56 -5.62
CA ALA A 78 -7.25 9.85 -5.54
C ALA A 78 -8.64 9.78 -4.89
N THR A 79 -9.00 10.82 -4.17
CA THR A 79 -10.31 11.00 -3.56
C THR A 79 -11.01 12.21 -4.17
N ARG A 80 -12.32 12.11 -4.38
CA ARG A 80 -13.12 13.22 -4.92
C ARG A 80 -13.59 14.14 -3.81
N ALA A 81 -13.16 15.40 -3.83
CA ALA A 81 -13.62 16.45 -2.93
C ALA A 81 -14.42 17.49 -3.71
N GLY A 82 -15.75 17.40 -3.63
CA GLY A 82 -16.66 18.23 -4.43
C GLY A 82 -16.47 17.99 -5.94
N SER A 83 -16.08 19.03 -6.68
CA SER A 83 -15.83 18.96 -8.13
C SER A 83 -14.40 18.58 -8.49
N GLN A 84 -13.49 18.51 -7.51
CA GLN A 84 -12.06 18.30 -7.73
C GLN A 84 -11.61 16.92 -7.28
N TRP A 85 -10.57 16.41 -7.95
CA TRP A 85 -9.84 15.23 -7.51
C TRP A 85 -8.63 15.67 -6.69
N LEU A 86 -8.49 15.08 -5.51
CA LEU A 86 -7.33 15.16 -4.64
C LEU A 86 -6.51 13.90 -4.84
N VAL A 87 -5.32 14.04 -5.41
CA VAL A 87 -4.41 12.95 -5.76
C VAL A 87 -3.40 12.79 -4.63
N ASP A 88 -3.19 11.55 -4.21
CA ASP A 88 -2.16 11.18 -3.23
C ASP A 88 -0.75 11.36 -3.83
N ALA A 89 0.08 12.18 -3.18
CA ALA A 89 1.42 12.52 -3.67
C ALA A 89 2.35 11.30 -3.77
N ASP A 90 2.31 10.38 -2.81
CA ASP A 90 3.13 9.16 -2.83
C ASP A 90 2.81 8.27 -4.03
N SER A 91 1.53 8.16 -4.41
CA SER A 91 1.12 7.44 -5.62
C SER A 91 1.60 8.13 -6.91
N LEU A 92 1.68 9.46 -6.90
CA LEU A 92 2.18 10.24 -8.03
C LEU A 92 3.68 10.08 -8.21
N ASP A 93 4.44 10.20 -7.11
CA ASP A 93 5.91 10.12 -7.14
C ASP A 93 6.34 8.72 -7.59
N ARG A 94 5.71 7.65 -7.05
CA ARG A 94 5.89 6.28 -7.57
C ARG A 94 5.59 6.16 -9.06
N GLN A 95 4.54 6.84 -9.56
CA GLN A 95 4.21 6.82 -10.98
C GLN A 95 5.23 7.59 -11.82
N ALA A 96 5.81 8.67 -11.31
CA ALA A 96 6.87 9.43 -11.97
C ALA A 96 8.14 8.58 -12.11
N ASP A 97 8.59 7.96 -11.02
CA ASP A 97 9.78 7.10 -10.99
C ASP A 97 9.70 5.96 -12.02
N LEU A 98 8.52 5.33 -12.13
CA LEU A 98 8.29 4.28 -13.11
C LEU A 98 8.38 4.78 -14.56
N VAL A 99 7.93 6.00 -14.83
CA VAL A 99 8.01 6.59 -16.18
C VAL A 99 9.45 6.97 -16.51
N GLU A 100 10.17 7.56 -15.55
CA GLU A 100 11.58 7.92 -15.70
C GLU A 100 12.45 6.68 -15.95
N ALA A 101 12.17 5.58 -15.24
CA ALA A 101 12.82 4.28 -15.46
C ALA A 101 12.40 3.59 -16.78
N GLY A 102 11.57 4.22 -17.62
CA GLY A 102 11.11 3.68 -18.90
C GLY A 102 10.08 2.55 -18.77
N ALA A 103 9.55 2.29 -17.57
CA ALA A 103 8.55 1.26 -17.30
C ALA A 103 7.14 1.69 -17.76
N THR A 104 6.98 1.88 -19.07
CA THR A 104 5.74 2.32 -19.73
C THR A 104 4.76 1.18 -20.01
N ALA A 105 5.16 -0.06 -19.73
CA ALA A 105 4.36 -1.25 -19.99
C ALA A 105 3.01 -1.23 -19.28
N ARG A 106 2.01 -1.90 -19.89
CA ARG A 106 0.69 -2.06 -19.28
C ARG A 106 0.79 -2.92 -18.02
N SER A 107 0.14 -2.46 -16.95
CA SER A 107 -0.05 -3.21 -15.71
C SER A 107 -0.84 -4.50 -15.97
N PHE A 108 -0.53 -5.53 -15.19
CA PHE A 108 -1.28 -6.78 -15.20
C PHE A 108 -2.64 -6.56 -14.54
N SER A 109 -3.61 -7.41 -14.89
CA SER A 109 -4.77 -7.57 -14.03
C SER A 109 -4.32 -8.17 -12.69
N PRO A 110 -5.08 -7.97 -11.59
CA PRO A 110 -4.75 -8.59 -10.30
C PRO A 110 -4.51 -10.11 -10.44
N ARG A 111 -5.41 -10.82 -11.12
CA ARG A 111 -5.28 -12.26 -11.40
C ARG A 111 -3.99 -12.62 -12.12
N SER A 112 -3.58 -11.85 -13.13
CA SER A 112 -2.32 -12.11 -13.85
C SER A 112 -1.09 -11.74 -13.02
N ALA A 113 -1.16 -10.73 -12.14
CA ALA A 113 -0.08 -10.38 -11.21
C ALA A 113 0.19 -11.52 -10.23
N TRP A 114 -0.85 -12.00 -9.56
CA TRP A 114 -0.74 -13.12 -8.62
C TRP A 114 -0.41 -14.44 -9.31
N GLY A 115 -0.98 -14.69 -10.50
CA GLY A 115 -0.62 -15.85 -11.31
C GLY A 115 0.84 -15.84 -11.77
N ALA A 116 1.38 -14.69 -12.17
CA ALA A 116 2.79 -14.55 -12.53
C ALA A 116 3.71 -14.82 -11.33
N ALA A 117 3.34 -14.32 -10.15
CA ALA A 117 4.10 -14.55 -8.93
C ALA A 117 4.06 -16.02 -8.47
N ALA A 118 2.88 -16.65 -8.56
CA ALA A 118 2.72 -18.08 -8.28
C ALA A 118 3.57 -18.94 -9.24
N LEU A 119 3.61 -18.58 -10.53
CA LEU A 119 4.47 -19.26 -11.51
C LEU A 119 5.96 -19.19 -11.17
N CYS A 120 6.45 -18.05 -10.69
CA CYS A 120 7.85 -17.88 -10.27
C CYS A 120 8.24 -18.75 -9.07
N ASP A 121 7.28 -19.11 -8.22
CA ASP A 121 7.51 -19.89 -7.01
C ASP A 121 7.03 -21.34 -7.13
N GLY A 122 6.59 -21.76 -8.32
CA GLY A 122 6.03 -23.10 -8.55
C GLY A 122 4.75 -23.37 -7.74
N LEU A 123 4.05 -22.31 -7.33
CA LEU A 123 2.84 -22.40 -6.52
C LEU A 123 1.60 -22.67 -7.39
N PRO A 124 0.55 -23.28 -6.82
CA PRO A 124 -0.71 -23.46 -7.53
C PRO A 124 -1.28 -22.14 -8.04
N ASP A 125 -1.53 -22.08 -9.34
CA ASP A 125 -2.14 -20.93 -10.01
C ASP A 125 -3.49 -21.32 -10.64
N LYS A 126 -4.32 -20.32 -10.92
CA LYS A 126 -5.61 -20.52 -11.63
C LYS A 126 -5.50 -20.27 -13.13
N LEU A 127 -4.30 -20.15 -13.69
CA LEU A 127 -4.07 -19.78 -15.08
C LEU A 127 -4.37 -20.95 -16.02
N THR A 128 -4.78 -20.63 -17.24
CA THR A 128 -4.81 -21.59 -18.34
C THR A 128 -3.40 -21.85 -18.87
N ALA A 129 -3.20 -22.95 -19.60
CA ALA A 129 -1.89 -23.27 -20.19
C ALA A 129 -1.37 -22.14 -21.12
N GLY A 130 -2.26 -21.53 -21.90
CA GLY A 130 -1.91 -20.40 -22.77
C GLY A 130 -1.53 -19.13 -22.00
N GLU A 131 -2.24 -18.82 -20.90
CA GLU A 131 -1.87 -17.73 -20.00
C GLU A 131 -0.52 -17.96 -19.34
N ARG A 132 -0.24 -19.18 -18.85
CA ARG A 132 1.07 -19.55 -18.29
C ARG A 132 2.18 -19.37 -19.31
N HIS A 133 2.02 -19.89 -20.52
CA HIS A 133 3.03 -19.76 -21.56
C HIS A 133 3.34 -18.29 -21.88
N ARG A 134 2.31 -17.46 -22.06
CA ARG A 134 2.48 -16.02 -22.32
C ARG A 134 3.16 -15.29 -21.17
N LEU A 135 2.76 -15.56 -19.93
CA LEU A 135 3.36 -14.95 -18.75
C LEU A 135 4.81 -15.40 -18.57
N ARG A 136 5.10 -16.70 -18.68
CA ARG A 136 6.47 -17.23 -18.60
C ARG A 136 7.39 -16.59 -19.64
N ASN A 137 6.97 -16.54 -20.90
CA ASN A 137 7.75 -15.88 -21.95
C ASN A 137 8.00 -14.41 -21.61
N ARG A 138 6.97 -13.69 -21.16
CA ARG A 138 7.10 -12.26 -20.81
C ARG A 138 8.04 -12.03 -19.62
N LEU A 139 7.98 -12.87 -18.59
CA LEU A 139 8.86 -12.82 -17.43
C LEU A 139 10.31 -13.16 -17.82
N ALA A 140 10.51 -14.19 -18.64
CA ALA A 140 11.82 -14.59 -19.13
C ALA A 140 12.49 -13.48 -19.97
N HIS A 141 11.74 -12.81 -20.84
CA HIS A 141 12.26 -11.68 -21.62
C HIS A 141 12.67 -10.49 -20.75
N ALA A 142 11.94 -10.22 -19.65
CA ALA A 142 12.33 -9.18 -18.71
C ALA A 142 13.62 -9.55 -17.97
N ALA A 143 13.74 -10.80 -17.50
CA ALA A 143 14.92 -11.27 -16.78
C ALA A 143 16.22 -11.20 -17.61
N SER A 144 16.11 -11.35 -18.93
CA SER A 144 17.24 -11.28 -19.87
C SER A 144 17.45 -9.89 -20.50
N GLY A 145 16.58 -8.92 -20.23
CA GLY A 145 16.60 -7.60 -20.85
C GLY A 145 17.56 -6.61 -20.16
N GLY A 146 18.06 -5.62 -20.93
CA GLY A 146 18.90 -4.52 -20.41
C GLY A 146 18.13 -3.33 -19.81
N THR A 147 16.79 -3.40 -19.74
CA THR A 147 15.94 -2.40 -19.06
C THR A 147 15.96 -2.62 -17.55
N ASP A 148 15.71 -1.58 -16.76
CA ASP A 148 15.50 -1.71 -15.31
C ASP A 148 14.35 -2.71 -15.03
N THR A 149 14.74 -3.95 -14.76
CA THR A 149 13.84 -5.08 -14.56
C THR A 149 13.00 -4.86 -13.30
N CYS A 150 13.56 -4.22 -12.28
CA CYS A 150 12.85 -3.93 -11.05
C CYS A 150 11.68 -2.96 -11.34
N ALA A 151 11.96 -1.83 -12.00
CA ALA A 151 10.93 -0.88 -12.39
C ALA A 151 9.87 -1.49 -13.31
N LEU A 152 10.27 -2.33 -14.27
CA LEU A 152 9.34 -3.01 -15.18
C LEU A 152 8.39 -3.96 -14.43
N VAL A 153 8.90 -4.76 -13.51
CA VAL A 153 8.08 -5.69 -12.71
C VAL A 153 7.18 -4.92 -11.75
N ARG A 154 7.70 -3.88 -11.06
CA ARG A 154 6.88 -2.97 -10.23
C ARG A 154 5.72 -2.40 -11.03
N ARG A 155 5.98 -1.97 -12.27
CA ARG A 155 4.94 -1.48 -13.18
C ARG A 155 3.89 -2.56 -13.48
N TRP A 156 4.32 -3.77 -13.84
CA TRP A 156 3.40 -4.87 -14.13
C TRP A 156 2.52 -5.21 -12.94
N LEU A 157 3.10 -5.23 -11.73
CA LEU A 157 2.43 -5.61 -10.50
C LEU A 157 1.81 -4.43 -9.73
N SER A 158 1.73 -3.24 -10.33
CA SER A 158 1.15 -2.04 -9.71
C SER A 158 -0.32 -2.19 -9.29
N ARG A 159 -1.05 -3.17 -9.83
CA ARG A 159 -2.47 -3.47 -9.51
C ARG A 159 -2.65 -4.76 -8.71
N ARG A 160 -1.62 -5.22 -8.00
CA ARG A 160 -1.68 -6.45 -7.18
C ARG A 160 -2.58 -6.34 -5.95
N ALA A 161 -2.71 -5.14 -5.40
CA ALA A 161 -3.62 -4.81 -4.29
C ALA A 161 -4.79 -3.97 -4.82
N ASP A 162 -5.98 -4.19 -4.26
CA ASP A 162 -7.17 -3.39 -4.53
C ASP A 162 -7.11 -2.03 -3.82
N SER A 163 -6.55 -2.02 -2.60
CA SER A 163 -6.22 -0.79 -1.87
C SER A 163 -5.05 -1.01 -0.91
N VAL A 164 -4.39 0.06 -0.50
CA VAL A 164 -3.26 0.04 0.43
C VAL A 164 -3.50 1.10 1.49
N HIS A 165 -3.40 0.72 2.75
CA HIS A 165 -3.65 1.58 3.91
C HIS A 165 -2.45 1.50 4.84
N ARG A 166 -2.04 2.65 5.39
CA ARG A 166 -0.95 2.70 6.38
C ARG A 166 -1.49 3.13 7.74
N TYR A 167 -1.02 2.43 8.77
CA TYR A 167 -1.45 2.61 10.15
C TYR A 167 -0.26 2.72 11.08
N ARG A 168 -0.44 3.47 12.17
CA ARG A 168 0.43 3.41 13.33
C ARG A 168 -0.09 2.36 14.30
N VAL A 169 0.79 1.49 14.77
CA VAL A 169 0.51 0.45 15.75
C VAL A 169 1.71 0.29 16.70
N SER A 170 1.46 -0.13 17.95
CA SER A 170 2.54 -0.43 18.90
C SER A 170 3.29 -1.69 18.47
N GLU A 171 4.54 -1.88 18.92
CA GLU A 171 5.30 -3.10 18.59
C GLU A 171 4.66 -4.36 19.19
N GLU A 172 4.05 -4.25 20.37
CA GLU A 172 3.35 -5.34 21.05
C GLU A 172 2.12 -5.78 20.24
N ASP A 173 1.23 -4.83 19.88
CA ASP A 173 0.05 -5.12 19.06
C ASP A 173 0.40 -5.60 17.65
N LEU A 174 1.53 -5.15 17.11
CA LEU A 174 1.99 -5.55 15.79
C LEU A 174 2.30 -7.04 15.73
N ALA A 175 3.00 -7.58 16.74
CA ALA A 175 3.35 -9.00 16.77
C ALA A 175 2.09 -9.90 16.77
N ASP A 176 1.09 -9.50 17.57
CA ASP A 176 -0.20 -10.20 17.63
C ASP A 176 -0.96 -10.08 16.31
N LEU A 177 -0.99 -8.90 15.70
CA LEU A 177 -1.64 -8.66 14.40
C LEU A 177 -1.02 -9.49 13.29
N LEU A 178 0.32 -9.57 13.22
CA LEU A 178 1.04 -10.34 12.20
C LEU A 178 0.77 -11.85 12.32
N SER A 179 0.36 -12.31 13.50
CA SER A 179 0.03 -13.71 13.78
C SER A 179 -1.45 -14.04 13.58
N ALA A 180 -2.29 -13.06 13.26
CA ALA A 180 -3.73 -13.24 13.12
C ALA A 180 -4.10 -14.08 11.89
N ARG A 181 -5.18 -14.86 11.99
CA ARG A 181 -5.69 -15.66 10.85
C ARG A 181 -6.19 -14.73 9.74
N GLY A 182 -5.87 -15.08 8.49
CA GLY A 182 -6.25 -14.28 7.32
C GLY A 182 -5.29 -13.11 7.04
N VAL A 183 -4.20 -13.00 7.80
CA VAL A 183 -3.08 -12.11 7.53
C VAL A 183 -2.00 -12.88 6.77
N MET A 184 -1.57 -12.33 5.64
CA MET A 184 -0.53 -12.91 4.80
C MET A 184 0.67 -11.97 4.74
N PRO A 185 1.81 -12.30 5.37
CA PRO A 185 3.01 -11.46 5.33
C PRO A 185 3.49 -11.18 3.91
N THR A 186 3.91 -9.94 3.66
CA THR A 186 4.56 -9.49 2.43
C THR A 186 5.65 -8.47 2.76
N GLY A 187 6.33 -7.93 1.75
CA GLY A 187 7.22 -6.80 1.94
C GLY A 187 8.27 -7.05 3.03
N ILE A 188 8.42 -6.09 3.95
CA ILE A 188 9.34 -6.17 5.09
C ILE A 188 9.03 -7.32 6.05
N SER A 189 7.76 -7.75 6.16
CA SER A 189 7.38 -8.88 7.01
C SER A 189 7.82 -10.25 6.46
N THR A 190 8.45 -10.29 5.28
CA THR A 190 9.03 -11.52 4.70
C THR A 190 10.56 -11.56 4.80
N ALA A 191 11.18 -10.55 5.42
CA ALA A 191 12.63 -10.39 5.46
C ALA A 191 13.36 -11.63 5.99
N ASP A 192 12.89 -12.20 7.10
CA ASP A 192 13.48 -13.40 7.69
C ASP A 192 13.18 -14.65 6.85
N THR A 193 11.94 -14.78 6.36
CA THR A 193 11.52 -15.97 5.58
C THR A 193 12.30 -16.10 4.28
N TYR A 194 12.59 -14.97 3.62
CA TYR A 194 13.38 -14.94 2.38
C TYR A 194 14.87 -14.63 2.60
N ASN A 195 15.35 -14.60 3.85
CA ASN A 195 16.75 -14.36 4.21
C ASN A 195 17.33 -13.08 3.56
N LEU A 196 16.58 -11.98 3.58
CA LEU A 196 16.92 -10.77 2.83
C LEU A 196 18.00 -9.90 3.50
N GLY A 197 18.39 -10.24 4.73
CA GLY A 197 19.35 -9.46 5.52
C GLY A 197 18.81 -8.10 5.96
N LEU A 198 17.49 -7.98 6.11
CA LEU A 198 16.79 -6.81 6.62
C LEU A 198 16.23 -7.11 8.00
N ALA A 199 16.16 -6.11 8.88
CA ALA A 199 15.43 -6.20 10.13
C ALA A 199 14.09 -5.46 9.97
N ALA A 200 12.98 -6.11 10.33
CA ALA A 200 11.67 -5.47 10.24
C ALA A 200 11.53 -4.26 11.18
N GLY A 201 12.25 -4.23 12.30
CA GLY A 201 12.40 -3.04 13.14
C GLY A 201 11.08 -2.45 13.63
N GLY A 202 10.09 -3.30 13.94
CA GLY A 202 8.76 -2.86 14.37
C GLY A 202 7.88 -2.36 13.22
N ALA A 203 8.24 -2.63 11.97
CA ALA A 203 7.40 -2.42 10.79
C ALA A 203 6.74 -3.73 10.32
N GLY A 204 5.55 -3.61 9.75
CA GLY A 204 4.78 -4.71 9.18
C GLY A 204 4.21 -4.37 7.82
N ASP A 205 4.18 -5.34 6.92
CA ASP A 205 3.51 -5.24 5.63
C ASP A 205 2.80 -6.57 5.35
N VAL A 206 1.48 -6.50 5.15
CA VAL A 206 0.64 -7.70 5.03
C VAL A 206 -0.46 -7.50 4.01
N TYR A 207 -0.84 -8.60 3.34
CA TYR A 207 -2.11 -8.68 2.65
C TYR A 207 -3.20 -9.23 3.56
N VAL A 208 -4.38 -8.64 3.41
CA VAL A 208 -5.62 -9.04 4.07
C VAL A 208 -6.78 -8.90 3.10
N ASN A 209 -7.92 -9.51 3.40
CA ASN A 209 -9.16 -9.13 2.74
C ASN A 209 -9.80 -7.94 3.49
N GLU A 210 -10.83 -7.37 2.90
CA GLU A 210 -11.47 -6.17 3.45
C GLU A 210 -12.20 -6.41 4.79
N ASP A 211 -12.70 -7.63 5.03
CA ASP A 211 -13.31 -7.98 6.32
C ASP A 211 -12.28 -8.04 7.44
N ILE A 212 -11.15 -8.73 7.19
CA ILE A 212 -10.03 -8.83 8.13
C ILE A 212 -9.42 -7.45 8.37
N ARG A 213 -9.28 -6.60 7.35
CA ARG A 213 -8.81 -5.22 7.55
C ARG A 213 -9.68 -4.48 8.57
N ARG A 214 -11.01 -4.52 8.41
CA ARG A 214 -11.94 -3.86 9.34
C ARG A 214 -11.87 -4.45 10.75
N GLU A 215 -11.74 -5.77 10.86
CA GLU A 215 -11.59 -6.45 12.14
C GLU A 215 -10.30 -6.03 12.86
N LEU A 216 -9.16 -6.00 12.16
CA LEU A 216 -7.88 -5.57 12.71
C LEU A 216 -7.91 -4.10 13.14
N VAL A 217 -8.49 -3.21 12.32
CA VAL A 217 -8.66 -1.79 12.66
C VAL A 217 -9.46 -1.63 13.96
N LYS A 218 -10.54 -2.40 14.11
CA LYS A 218 -11.38 -2.35 15.31
C LYS A 218 -10.70 -2.94 16.54
N THR A 219 -10.01 -4.07 16.39
CA THR A 219 -9.45 -4.85 17.50
C THR A 219 -8.19 -4.21 18.07
N HIS A 220 -7.31 -3.70 17.19
CA HIS A 220 -6.05 -3.07 17.58
C HIS A 220 -6.11 -1.54 17.56
N PHE A 221 -7.30 -0.95 17.44
CA PHE A 221 -7.53 0.50 17.40
C PHE A 221 -6.60 1.24 16.43
N LEU A 222 -6.41 0.67 15.23
CA LEU A 222 -5.40 1.16 14.28
C LEU A 222 -5.70 2.60 13.86
N ILE A 223 -4.66 3.45 13.93
CA ILE A 223 -4.75 4.87 13.58
C ILE A 223 -4.13 5.07 12.19
N GLU A 224 -4.90 5.56 11.23
CA GLU A 224 -4.38 5.87 9.89
C GLU A 224 -3.22 6.85 9.97
N SER A 225 -2.13 6.54 9.28
CA SER A 225 -0.93 7.36 9.26
C SER A 225 -0.15 7.12 7.98
N ALA A 226 0.10 8.17 7.19
CA ALA A 226 0.92 8.09 5.98
C ALA A 226 2.34 7.56 6.24
N ARG A 227 2.86 7.79 7.46
CA ARG A 227 4.15 7.30 7.98
C ARG A 227 3.98 6.20 9.03
N GLY A 228 2.86 5.49 8.97
CA GLY A 228 2.59 4.35 9.83
C GLY A 228 3.60 3.22 9.63
N ASN A 229 3.89 2.49 10.69
CA ASN A 229 4.77 1.33 10.67
C ASN A 229 4.07 0.06 10.16
N LEU A 230 2.75 0.07 9.97
CA LEU A 230 1.98 -1.05 9.42
C LEU A 230 1.37 -0.68 8.08
N THR A 231 1.62 -1.50 7.05
CA THR A 231 0.94 -1.42 5.76
C THR A 231 -0.03 -2.60 5.63
N LEU A 232 -1.32 -2.30 5.46
CA LEU A 232 -2.37 -3.27 5.15
C LEU A 232 -2.74 -3.14 3.67
N ARG A 233 -2.48 -4.19 2.90
CA ARG A 233 -2.81 -4.30 1.48
C ARG A 233 -4.06 -5.16 1.31
N VAL A 234 -5.12 -4.59 0.75
CA VAL A 234 -6.37 -5.32 0.55
C VAL A 234 -6.32 -6.06 -0.78
N THR A 235 -6.68 -7.33 -0.76
CA THR A 235 -6.92 -8.14 -1.97
C THR A 235 -8.03 -9.16 -1.72
N ALA A 236 -8.45 -9.86 -2.77
CA ALA A 236 -9.50 -10.86 -2.69
C ALA A 236 -9.07 -12.09 -1.86
N THR A 237 -10.00 -12.69 -1.11
CA THR A 237 -9.72 -13.81 -0.19
C THR A 237 -9.06 -15.00 -0.87
N GLU A 238 -9.45 -15.31 -2.09
CA GLU A 238 -8.91 -16.43 -2.87
C GLU A 238 -7.42 -16.30 -3.20
N THR A 239 -6.85 -15.11 -3.03
CA THR A 239 -5.44 -14.79 -3.25
C THR A 239 -4.59 -15.07 -2.01
N LEU A 240 -5.19 -15.13 -0.82
CA LEU A 240 -4.50 -15.25 0.48
C LEU A 240 -4.20 -16.70 0.88
N ASN A 241 -4.09 -17.62 -0.08
CA ASN A 241 -4.06 -19.06 0.17
C ASN A 241 -2.65 -19.64 0.36
N THR A 242 -1.58 -18.85 0.24
CA THR A 242 -0.19 -19.31 0.28
C THR A 242 0.48 -19.12 1.65
N GLY A 243 -0.20 -18.52 2.63
CA GLY A 243 0.31 -18.25 3.97
C GLY A 243 1.33 -17.10 4.04
N ILE A 244 2.14 -16.93 3.00
CA ILE A 244 3.07 -15.82 2.77
C ILE A 244 2.96 -15.36 1.31
N ALA A 245 3.16 -14.07 1.04
CA ALA A 245 3.12 -13.54 -0.31
C ALA A 245 4.29 -14.08 -1.16
N PRO A 246 4.07 -14.56 -2.40
CA PRO A 246 5.13 -15.09 -3.25
C PRO A 246 6.25 -14.07 -3.50
N ARG A 247 7.47 -14.54 -3.78
CA ARG A 247 8.70 -13.72 -3.87
C ARG A 247 8.56 -12.52 -4.80
N LEU A 248 7.90 -12.69 -5.95
CA LEU A 248 7.69 -11.60 -6.90
C LEU A 248 6.79 -10.49 -6.33
N ILE A 249 5.76 -10.85 -5.54
CA ILE A 249 4.87 -9.88 -4.87
C ILE A 249 5.61 -9.21 -3.72
N ALA A 250 6.23 -10.00 -2.83
CA ALA A 250 6.98 -9.49 -1.70
C ALA A 250 8.12 -8.57 -2.12
N GLY A 251 8.83 -8.93 -3.19
CA GLY A 251 9.89 -8.11 -3.76
C GLY A 251 9.40 -6.77 -4.32
N VAL A 252 8.23 -6.74 -4.96
CA VAL A 252 7.62 -5.48 -5.42
C VAL A 252 7.11 -4.64 -4.25
N ASP A 253 6.58 -5.26 -3.20
CA ASP A 253 6.16 -4.55 -1.99
C ASP A 253 7.35 -3.89 -1.27
N LEU A 254 8.50 -4.58 -1.18
CA LEU A 254 9.77 -4.00 -0.71
C LEU A 254 10.30 -2.91 -1.62
N ALA A 255 10.23 -3.10 -2.94
CA ALA A 255 10.72 -2.14 -3.92
C ALA A 255 9.83 -0.88 -4.05
N ASP A 256 8.66 -0.87 -3.43
CA ASP A 256 7.84 0.33 -3.27
C ASP A 256 8.16 1.12 -1.98
N ASP A 257 9.09 0.63 -1.15
CA ASP A 257 9.58 1.34 0.03
C ASP A 257 10.51 2.50 -0.36
N THR A 258 10.46 3.58 0.41
CA THR A 258 11.31 4.76 0.25
C THR A 258 12.73 4.57 0.79
N ASP A 259 12.93 3.61 1.70
CA ASP A 259 14.26 3.27 2.20
C ASP A 259 15.09 2.54 1.13
N SER A 260 16.26 3.08 0.84
CA SER A 260 17.14 2.58 -0.21
C SER A 260 17.59 1.13 -0.02
N ARG A 261 17.79 0.67 1.23
CA ARG A 261 18.20 -0.72 1.50
C ARG A 261 17.04 -1.68 1.28
N THR A 262 15.86 -1.31 1.74
CA THR A 262 14.62 -2.05 1.55
C THR A 262 14.28 -2.15 0.06
N HIS A 263 14.37 -1.03 -0.67
CA HIS A 263 14.21 -0.99 -2.12
C HIS A 263 15.19 -1.92 -2.85
N ALA A 264 16.48 -1.83 -2.52
CA ALA A 264 17.52 -2.67 -3.14
C ALA A 264 17.31 -4.17 -2.86
N ALA A 265 16.89 -4.54 -1.64
CA ALA A 265 16.53 -5.91 -1.31
C ALA A 265 15.32 -6.39 -2.12
N GLY A 266 14.29 -5.55 -2.28
CA GLY A 266 13.14 -5.84 -3.13
C GLY A 266 13.53 -6.12 -4.58
N CYS A 267 14.38 -5.28 -5.17
CA CYS A 267 14.88 -5.50 -6.53
C CYS A 267 15.70 -6.79 -6.68
N ARG A 268 16.51 -7.16 -5.67
CA ARG A 268 17.23 -8.45 -5.67
C ARG A 268 16.25 -9.63 -5.62
N LEU A 269 15.26 -9.58 -4.74
CA LEU A 269 14.24 -10.63 -4.60
C LEU A 269 13.43 -10.81 -5.89
N ILE A 270 13.08 -9.71 -6.58
CA ILE A 270 12.45 -9.75 -7.91
C ILE A 270 13.34 -10.51 -8.90
N ALA A 271 14.63 -10.18 -8.97
CA ALA A 271 15.55 -10.83 -9.89
C ALA A 271 15.74 -12.33 -9.58
N GLU A 272 15.73 -12.73 -8.31
CA GLU A 272 15.76 -14.13 -7.89
C GLU A 272 14.50 -14.89 -8.29
N ALA A 273 13.32 -14.30 -8.05
CA ALA A 273 12.04 -14.90 -8.44
C ALA A 273 11.92 -15.09 -9.96
N LEU A 274 12.41 -14.13 -10.75
CA LEU A 274 12.40 -14.22 -12.20
C LEU A 274 13.33 -15.31 -12.74
N ARG A 275 14.52 -15.48 -12.15
CA ARG A 275 15.45 -16.55 -12.53
C ARG A 275 14.86 -17.93 -12.28
N ALA A 276 14.21 -18.13 -11.14
CA ALA A 276 13.54 -19.39 -10.82
C ALA A 276 12.40 -19.76 -11.77
N ALA A 277 11.82 -18.79 -12.50
CA ALA A 277 10.76 -19.03 -13.48
C ALA A 277 11.28 -19.52 -14.85
N GLN A 278 12.60 -19.47 -15.07
CA GLN A 278 13.26 -19.90 -16.30
C GLN A 278 13.64 -21.39 -16.27
N ASP A 279 13.83 -21.94 -15.08
CA ASP A 279 14.12 -23.37 -14.82
C ASP A 279 12.84 -24.23 -14.86
#